data_AF-A0A1H6Q167-F1
#
_entry.id   AF-A0A1H6Q167-F1
#
_cell.length_a   1.000
_cell.length_b   1.000
_cell.length_c   1.000
_cell.angle_alpha   90.00
_cell.angle_beta   90.00
_cell.angle_gamma   90.00
#
_symmetry.space_group_name_H-M   'P 1'
#
loop_
_entity.id
_entity.type
_entity.pdbx_description
1 polymer ?
#
loop_
_entity_poly.entity_id
_entity_poly.type
_entity_poly.pdbx_seq_one_letter_code
_entity_poly.pdbx_strand_id
1 'polypeptide(L)'
;MLFKTLLISATAALAAPVACDTQVDTQSNTQKYSLNAILPGQGASGMKPLQVREDSIVYGLTQGYSYFKLDAVGDNLVNVESPGQGPRELYAADDGELVVNEHPAQVGKGYNGGWEFKGDGSVQDVTYYGANEWYSCTSKDDPLHGGQVVHIKKGDKYACENPIKLTIVAAKD
;
A
#
# COMPACT_ATOMS: atom_id res chain seq x y z
N MET A 1 -7.84 -70.71 26.99
CA MET A 1 -7.28 -69.36 26.78
C MET A 1 -6.07 -69.49 25.87
N LEU A 2 -6.12 -68.91 24.67
CA LEU A 2 -5.01 -68.21 24.02
C LEU A 2 -5.59 -67.50 22.79
N PHE A 3 -5.62 -66.17 22.85
CA PHE A 3 -5.90 -65.25 21.76
C PHE A 3 -4.62 -64.99 20.95
N LYS A 4 -4.80 -64.32 19.79
CA LYS A 4 -3.81 -63.58 18.96
C LYS A 4 -3.31 -64.40 17.75
N THR A 5 -3.27 -63.90 16.51
CA THR A 5 -3.37 -62.55 15.95
C THR A 5 -3.75 -62.69 14.47
N LEU A 6 -4.73 -61.96 13.95
CA LEU A 6 -4.92 -61.80 12.50
C LEU A 6 -3.95 -60.71 12.01
N LEU A 7 -3.03 -61.06 11.12
CA LEU A 7 -2.19 -60.09 10.38
C LEU A 7 -3.02 -59.55 9.21
N ILE A 8 -3.41 -58.28 9.29
CA ILE A 8 -4.00 -57.56 8.16
C ILE A 8 -2.83 -56.92 7.40
N SER A 9 -2.49 -57.49 6.25
CA SER A 9 -1.59 -56.89 5.28
C SER A 9 -2.26 -55.66 4.65
N ALA A 10 -1.78 -54.48 5.01
CA ALA A 10 -2.14 -53.23 4.33
C ALA A 10 -1.58 -53.27 2.90
N THR A 11 -2.46 -53.45 1.91
CA THR A 11 -2.15 -53.13 0.53
C THR A 11 -1.91 -51.63 0.45
N ALA A 12 -0.65 -51.23 0.35
CA ALA A 12 -0.28 -49.90 -0.10
C ALA A 12 -0.77 -49.75 -1.54
N ALA A 13 -1.95 -49.13 -1.69
CA ALA A 13 -2.41 -48.66 -2.98
C ALA A 13 -1.42 -47.58 -3.44
N LEU A 14 -0.85 -47.78 -4.62
CA LEU A 14 -0.07 -46.80 -5.36
C LEU A 14 -0.93 -45.56 -5.56
N ALA A 15 -0.85 -44.60 -4.65
CA ALA A 15 -1.31 -43.24 -4.93
C ALA A 15 -0.34 -42.68 -5.97
N ALA A 16 -0.87 -42.41 -7.16
CA ALA A 16 -0.20 -41.66 -8.21
C ALA A 16 0.47 -40.42 -7.61
N PRO A 17 1.63 -39.98 -8.13
CA PRO A 17 2.24 -38.74 -7.67
C PRO A 17 1.20 -37.64 -7.83
N VAL A 18 0.72 -37.13 -6.69
CA VAL A 18 -0.05 -35.89 -6.66
C VAL A 18 0.91 -34.89 -7.27
N ALA A 19 0.57 -34.39 -8.46
CA ALA A 19 1.21 -33.22 -9.00
C ALA A 19 1.16 -32.18 -7.89
N CYS A 20 2.31 -31.90 -7.28
CA CYS A 20 2.51 -30.65 -6.60
C CYS A 20 2.27 -29.61 -7.68
N ASP A 21 1.04 -29.10 -7.74
CA ASP A 21 0.78 -27.81 -8.35
C ASP A 21 1.75 -26.86 -7.68
N THR A 22 2.83 -26.60 -8.41
CA THR A 22 3.53 -25.33 -8.49
C THR A 22 2.99 -24.32 -7.48
N GLN A 23 3.56 -24.33 -6.26
CA GLN A 23 3.87 -23.05 -5.66
C GLN A 23 4.91 -22.44 -6.59
N VAL A 24 4.41 -21.73 -7.60
CA VAL A 24 5.13 -20.62 -8.15
C VAL A 24 5.36 -19.72 -6.94
N ASP A 25 6.53 -19.84 -6.32
CA ASP A 25 7.22 -18.70 -5.72
C ASP A 25 7.34 -17.66 -6.84
N THR A 26 6.23 -17.03 -7.17
CA THR A 26 6.25 -15.68 -7.68
C THR A 26 6.59 -14.88 -6.43
N GLN A 27 7.88 -14.91 -6.06
CA GLN A 27 8.53 -13.66 -5.73
C GLN A 27 8.24 -12.76 -6.92
N SER A 28 7.07 -12.11 -6.85
CA SER A 28 6.75 -10.99 -7.68
C SER A 28 7.89 -10.03 -7.39
N ASN A 29 8.85 -9.97 -8.31
CA ASN A 29 9.86 -8.93 -8.32
C ASN A 29 9.17 -7.66 -8.83
N THR A 30 8.00 -7.36 -8.25
CA THR A 30 7.24 -6.15 -8.50
C THR A 30 8.09 -5.03 -7.94
N GLN A 31 8.41 -4.08 -8.81
CA GLN A 31 9.12 -2.89 -8.43
C GLN A 31 8.41 -2.26 -7.24
N LYS A 32 9.12 -2.12 -6.12
CA LYS A 32 8.62 -1.45 -4.92
C LYS A 32 8.95 0.02 -4.98
N TYR A 33 8.10 0.81 -4.35
CA TYR A 33 8.23 2.26 -4.32
C TYR A 33 8.05 2.81 -2.92
N SER A 34 8.75 3.90 -2.60
CA SER A 34 8.41 4.77 -1.48
C SER A 34 7.65 5.98 -1.99
N LEU A 35 6.55 6.35 -1.31
CA LEU A 35 5.86 7.61 -1.60
C LEU A 35 6.51 8.75 -0.84
N ASN A 36 6.69 9.89 -1.52
CA ASN A 36 7.30 11.07 -0.96
C ASN A 36 6.47 12.31 -1.33
N ALA A 37 6.30 13.22 -0.36
CA ALA A 37 5.76 14.55 -0.57
C ALA A 37 6.88 15.55 -0.87
N ILE A 38 6.67 16.39 -1.88
CA ILE A 38 7.53 17.53 -2.22
C ILE A 38 6.72 18.80 -1.99
N LEU A 39 7.19 19.63 -1.06
CA LEU A 39 6.57 20.92 -0.78
C LEU A 39 6.98 21.97 -1.83
N PRO A 40 6.11 22.97 -2.11
CA PRO A 40 6.40 24.02 -3.07
C PRO A 40 7.75 24.69 -2.80
N GLY A 41 8.58 24.79 -3.84
CA GLY A 41 9.89 25.45 -3.76
C GLY A 41 11.02 24.61 -3.13
N GLN A 42 10.78 23.40 -2.64
CA GLN A 42 11.84 22.58 -2.02
C GLN A 42 12.58 21.64 -2.99
N GLY A 43 12.03 21.38 -4.17
CA GLY A 43 12.61 20.47 -5.17
C GLY A 43 12.85 19.04 -4.64
N ALA A 44 13.62 18.24 -5.38
CA ALA A 44 13.89 16.84 -5.03
C ALA A 44 14.67 16.67 -3.70
N SER A 45 15.54 17.62 -3.35
CA SER A 45 16.25 17.65 -2.06
C SER A 45 15.32 17.82 -0.85
N GLY A 46 14.07 18.25 -1.07
CA GLY A 46 13.05 18.46 -0.05
C GLY A 46 12.05 17.31 0.10
N MET A 47 12.28 16.16 -0.54
CA MET A 47 11.38 15.01 -0.44
C MET A 47 11.18 14.60 1.03
N LYS A 48 9.92 14.54 1.45
CA LYS A 48 9.50 14.06 2.76
C LYS A 48 8.83 12.70 2.57
N PRO A 49 9.34 11.63 3.21
CA PRO A 49 8.71 10.32 3.09
C PRO A 49 7.30 10.37 3.67
N LEU A 50 6.36 9.73 2.97
CA LEU A 50 5.05 9.46 3.52
C LEU A 50 5.14 8.32 4.55
N GLN A 51 4.24 8.36 5.52
CA GLN A 51 4.21 7.47 6.67
C GLN A 51 2.75 7.07 6.92
N VAL A 52 2.52 5.88 7.45
CA VAL A 52 1.18 5.52 7.95
C VAL A 52 1.06 5.94 9.41
N ARG A 53 -0.04 6.59 9.76
CA ARG A 53 -0.47 6.84 11.14
C ARG A 53 -1.88 6.29 11.29
N GLU A 54 -2.00 5.21 12.05
CA GLU A 54 -3.23 4.40 12.12
C GLU A 54 -3.63 3.95 10.71
N ASP A 55 -4.70 4.53 10.17
CA ASP A 55 -5.20 4.28 8.83
C ASP A 55 -4.92 5.44 7.86
N SER A 56 -4.44 6.59 8.34
CA SER A 56 -4.16 7.75 7.49
C SER A 56 -2.74 7.74 6.93
N ILE A 57 -2.56 8.25 5.73
CA ILE A 57 -1.24 8.58 5.17
C ILE A 57 -0.89 10.03 5.53
N VAL A 58 0.30 10.20 6.11
CA VAL A 58 0.79 11.49 6.59
C VAL A 58 2.23 11.74 6.16
N TYR A 59 2.71 12.98 6.25
CA TYR A 59 4.15 13.28 6.30
C TYR A 59 4.52 14.13 7.51
N GLY A 60 5.78 14.08 7.91
CA GLY A 60 6.32 14.93 8.97
C GLY A 60 5.83 14.57 10.36
N LEU A 61 5.63 13.27 10.63
CA LEU A 61 5.43 12.79 12.00
C LEU A 61 6.60 13.19 12.88
N THR A 62 6.29 13.61 14.12
CA THR A 62 7.30 13.93 15.12
C THR A 62 7.61 12.75 16.03
N GLN A 63 6.70 11.77 16.11
CA GLN A 63 6.79 10.55 16.91
C GLN A 63 6.15 9.38 16.18
N GLY A 64 6.70 8.18 16.37
CA GLY A 64 6.28 6.98 15.64
C GLY A 64 6.83 6.96 14.21
N TYR A 65 7.43 5.83 13.83
CA TYR A 65 7.80 5.57 12.44
C TYR A 65 6.89 4.49 11.90
N SER A 66 6.16 4.75 10.83
CA SER A 66 5.74 3.66 9.96
C SER A 66 5.99 4.07 8.51
N TYR A 67 7.24 3.87 8.11
CA TYR A 67 7.58 3.85 6.70
C TYR A 67 6.86 2.67 6.05
N PHE A 68 6.41 2.86 4.83
CA PHE A 68 5.82 1.80 4.04
C PHE A 68 6.45 1.77 2.65
N LYS A 69 6.40 0.58 2.04
CA LYS A 69 6.67 0.40 0.62
C LYS A 69 5.35 0.13 -0.09
N LEU A 70 5.23 0.61 -1.31
CA LEU A 70 4.14 0.23 -2.20
C LEU A 70 4.52 -1.01 -2.99
N ASP A 71 3.61 -1.96 -3.02
CA ASP A 71 3.61 -3.10 -3.92
C ASP A 71 2.41 -2.97 -4.88
N ALA A 72 2.70 -2.95 -6.19
CA ALA A 72 1.67 -2.83 -7.21
C ALA A 72 0.96 -4.17 -7.43
N VAL A 73 -0.37 -4.14 -7.43
CA VAL A 73 -1.23 -5.33 -7.55
C VAL A 73 -2.16 -5.16 -8.75
N GLY A 74 -1.95 -5.96 -9.80
CA GLY A 74 -2.67 -5.78 -11.07
C GLY A 74 -2.38 -4.42 -11.70
N ASP A 75 -3.33 -3.90 -12.48
CA ASP A 75 -3.04 -2.75 -13.34
C ASP A 75 -3.01 -1.39 -12.62
N ASN A 76 -3.71 -1.21 -11.50
CA ASN A 76 -3.85 0.10 -10.84
C ASN A 76 -4.13 0.04 -9.31
N LEU A 77 -3.98 -1.12 -8.67
CA LEU A 77 -4.13 -1.23 -7.20
C LEU A 77 -2.75 -1.26 -6.54
N VAL A 78 -2.69 -0.83 -5.29
CA VAL A 78 -1.44 -0.87 -4.51
C VAL A 78 -1.70 -1.31 -3.08
N ASN A 79 -0.78 -2.11 -2.57
CA ASN A 79 -0.67 -2.43 -1.16
C ASN A 79 0.44 -1.60 -0.53
N VAL A 80 0.22 -1.17 0.71
CA VAL A 80 1.27 -0.73 1.61
C VAL A 80 1.81 -1.93 2.38
N GLU A 81 3.13 -2.05 2.38
CA GLU A 81 3.86 -2.99 3.22
C GLU A 81 4.60 -2.21 4.29
N SER A 82 4.24 -2.44 5.55
CA SER A 82 4.90 -1.86 6.73
C SER A 82 5.60 -2.96 7.53
N PRO A 83 6.79 -2.72 8.12
CA PRO A 83 7.49 -3.71 8.92
C PRO A 83 6.64 -4.27 10.06
N GLY A 84 6.54 -5.60 10.15
CA GLY A 84 5.80 -6.29 11.22
C GLY A 84 4.27 -6.25 11.08
N GLN A 85 3.74 -5.74 9.97
CA GLN A 85 2.31 -5.72 9.66
C GLN A 85 2.03 -6.45 8.36
N GLY A 86 0.81 -6.97 8.21
CA GLY A 86 0.35 -7.52 6.93
C GLY A 86 0.15 -6.45 5.87
N PRO A 87 0.12 -6.82 4.57
CA PRO A 87 -0.16 -5.87 3.50
C PRO A 87 -1.57 -5.30 3.64
N ARG A 88 -1.69 -3.99 3.41
CA ARG A 88 -2.93 -3.21 3.52
C ARG A 88 -3.17 -2.45 2.22
N GLU A 89 -4.39 -2.39 1.72
CA GLU A 89 -4.70 -1.63 0.50
C GLU A 89 -4.54 -0.12 0.74
N LEU A 90 -3.93 0.62 -0.18
CA LEU A 90 -3.93 2.08 -0.15
C LEU A 90 -4.93 2.65 -1.18
N TYR A 91 -5.80 3.54 -0.72
CA TYR A 91 -6.81 4.18 -1.56
C TYR A 91 -7.11 5.61 -1.08
N ALA A 92 -7.86 6.37 -1.87
CA ALA A 92 -8.39 7.67 -1.45
C ALA A 92 -9.87 7.55 -1.05
N ALA A 93 -10.18 7.86 0.21
CA ALA A 93 -11.53 7.94 0.78
C ALA A 93 -12.40 8.99 0.06
N ASP A 94 -13.70 9.02 0.32
CA ASP A 94 -14.67 9.88 -0.41
C ASP A 94 -14.34 11.38 -0.35
N ASP A 95 -13.75 11.84 0.75
CA ASP A 95 -13.27 13.21 0.95
C ASP A 95 -11.88 13.50 0.34
N GLY A 96 -11.26 12.47 -0.25
CA GLY A 96 -9.94 12.53 -0.85
C GLY A 96 -8.79 12.16 0.06
N GLU A 97 -9.01 11.88 1.35
CA GLU A 97 -7.95 11.43 2.26
C GLU A 97 -7.30 10.14 1.76
N LEU A 98 -5.96 10.11 1.74
CA LEU A 98 -5.23 8.88 1.51
C LEU A 98 -5.25 8.04 2.78
N VAL A 99 -5.87 6.87 2.67
CA VAL A 99 -6.06 5.94 3.78
C VAL A 99 -5.64 4.53 3.41
N VAL A 100 -5.34 3.73 4.41
CA VAL A 100 -5.02 2.31 4.26
C VAL A 100 -6.16 1.47 4.83
N ASN A 101 -6.59 0.48 4.06
CA ASN A 101 -7.59 -0.49 4.47
C ASN A 101 -6.92 -1.63 5.23
N GLU A 102 -7.58 -2.24 6.22
CA GLU A 102 -7.02 -3.37 6.98
C GLU A 102 -6.76 -4.62 6.12
N HIS A 103 -7.33 -4.68 4.92
CA HIS A 103 -7.19 -5.82 4.01
C HIS A 103 -6.35 -5.44 2.78
N PRO A 104 -5.58 -6.39 2.22
CA PRO A 104 -4.83 -6.13 1.00
C PRO A 104 -5.76 -6.00 -0.19
N ALA A 105 -5.32 -5.22 -1.18
CA ALA A 105 -5.95 -5.08 -2.49
C ALA A 105 -6.00 -6.43 -3.21
N GLN A 106 -7.11 -6.71 -3.89
CA GLN A 106 -7.34 -7.97 -4.59
C GLN A 106 -7.91 -7.75 -6.00
N VAL A 107 -7.18 -8.26 -7.00
CA VAL A 107 -7.61 -8.23 -8.42
C VAL A 107 -8.90 -9.04 -8.59
N GLY A 108 -9.81 -8.57 -9.44
CA GLY A 108 -11.03 -9.30 -9.80
C GLY A 108 -12.17 -9.21 -8.79
N LYS A 109 -12.01 -8.44 -7.70
CA LYS A 109 -13.07 -8.15 -6.72
C LYS A 109 -13.92 -6.92 -7.03
N GLY A 110 -13.88 -6.41 -8.27
CA GLY A 110 -14.68 -5.28 -8.72
C GLY A 110 -14.12 -3.90 -8.37
N TYR A 111 -12.97 -3.80 -7.70
CA TYR A 111 -12.22 -2.56 -7.55
C TYR A 111 -11.46 -2.29 -8.85
N ASN A 112 -11.86 -1.26 -9.59
CA ASN A 112 -10.99 -0.69 -10.62
C ASN A 112 -9.94 0.12 -9.86
N GLY A 113 -8.68 -0.28 -9.90
CA GLY A 113 -7.64 0.53 -9.28
C GLY A 113 -7.56 1.92 -9.92
N GLY A 114 -7.06 2.90 -9.18
CA GLY A 114 -6.89 4.28 -9.64
C GLY A 114 -5.44 4.73 -9.76
N TRP A 115 -4.48 3.97 -9.26
CA TRP A 115 -3.09 4.40 -9.16
C TRP A 115 -2.35 4.25 -10.48
N GLU A 116 -1.80 5.34 -10.97
CA GLU A 116 -0.89 5.31 -12.11
C GLU A 116 0.45 5.97 -11.74
N PHE A 117 1.54 5.29 -12.07
CA PHE A 117 2.91 5.74 -11.88
C PHE A 117 3.53 6.06 -13.24
N LYS A 118 3.81 7.33 -13.51
CA LYS A 118 4.29 7.79 -14.83
C LYS A 118 5.71 8.33 -14.73
N GLY A 119 6.54 7.98 -15.71
CA GLY A 119 7.88 8.54 -15.88
C GLY A 119 9.00 7.51 -15.99
N ASP A 120 10.05 7.94 -16.68
CA ASP A 120 11.17 7.11 -17.12
C ASP A 120 12.37 7.40 -16.21
N GLY A 121 12.27 7.03 -14.93
CA GLY A 121 13.30 7.39 -13.95
C GLY A 121 13.23 6.60 -12.64
N SER A 122 14.08 7.01 -11.69
CA SER A 122 14.06 6.54 -10.30
C SER A 122 12.94 7.18 -9.48
N VAL A 123 12.35 8.28 -9.97
CA VAL A 123 11.22 8.97 -9.36
C VAL A 123 10.12 9.08 -10.42
N GLN A 124 8.91 8.66 -10.06
CA GLN A 124 7.74 8.66 -10.93
C GLN A 124 6.66 9.59 -10.37
N ASP A 125 5.97 10.29 -11.27
CA ASP A 125 4.79 11.06 -10.92
C ASP A 125 3.64 10.11 -10.58
N VAL A 126 2.87 10.48 -9.56
CA VAL A 126 1.76 9.67 -9.06
C VAL A 126 0.44 10.35 -9.36
N THR A 127 -0.47 9.61 -9.98
CA THR A 127 -1.85 10.05 -10.19
C THR A 127 -2.83 9.04 -9.62
N TYR A 128 -4.01 9.51 -9.23
CA TYR A 128 -5.12 8.69 -8.74
C TYR A 128 -6.39 9.00 -9.54
N TYR A 129 -6.86 8.04 -10.33
CA TYR A 129 -7.90 8.22 -11.35
C TYR A 129 -7.64 9.41 -12.28
N GLY A 130 -6.38 9.56 -12.70
CA GLY A 130 -5.92 10.67 -13.53
C GLY A 130 -5.81 12.04 -12.83
N ALA A 131 -6.24 12.15 -11.58
CA ALA A 131 -6.04 13.35 -10.77
C ALA A 131 -4.63 13.40 -10.19
N ASN A 132 -4.05 14.59 -10.14
CA ASN A 132 -2.70 14.84 -9.61
C ASN A 132 -2.60 16.09 -8.72
N GLU A 133 -3.74 16.68 -8.34
CA GLU A 133 -3.75 17.81 -7.41
C GLU A 133 -3.75 17.31 -5.97
N TRP A 134 -2.55 17.19 -5.41
CA TRP A 134 -2.31 16.72 -4.05
C TRP A 134 -2.21 17.90 -3.06
N TYR A 135 -2.72 17.69 -1.86
CA TYR A 135 -2.57 18.63 -0.76
C TYR A 135 -2.50 17.91 0.57
N SER A 136 -2.17 18.64 1.62
CA SER A 136 -2.29 18.14 2.98
C SER A 136 -2.99 19.11 3.90
N CYS A 137 -3.49 18.55 4.99
CA CYS A 137 -4.14 19.26 6.08
C CYS A 137 -3.45 18.92 7.39
N THR A 138 -3.28 19.93 8.26
CA THR A 138 -2.77 19.69 9.62
C THR A 138 -3.78 18.85 10.38
N SER A 139 -3.33 17.70 10.91
CA SER A 139 -4.14 16.85 11.77
C SER A 139 -4.63 17.63 12.99
N LYS A 140 -5.94 17.64 13.24
CA LYS A 140 -6.51 18.22 14.47
C LYS A 140 -6.71 17.17 15.57
N ASP A 141 -6.87 15.91 15.17
CA ASP A 141 -7.30 14.84 16.06
C ASP A 141 -6.13 14.11 16.75
N ASP A 142 -4.91 14.33 16.27
CA ASP A 142 -3.69 13.80 16.88
C ASP A 142 -2.56 14.86 16.88
N PRO A 143 -2.60 15.81 17.83
CA PRO A 143 -1.56 16.82 17.98
C PRO A 143 -0.26 16.25 18.59
N LEU A 144 -0.30 15.06 19.21
CA LEU A 144 0.84 14.49 19.92
C LEU A 144 1.86 13.87 18.96
N HIS A 145 1.37 13.10 17.98
CA HIS A 145 2.24 12.53 16.95
C HIS A 145 2.46 13.51 15.78
N GLY A 146 1.62 14.55 15.69
CA GLY A 146 1.72 15.59 14.68
C GLY A 146 1.50 15.04 13.27
N GLY A 147 2.10 15.69 12.27
CA GLY A 147 1.99 15.27 10.88
C GLY A 147 0.87 15.93 10.08
N GLN A 148 1.04 15.86 8.77
CA GLN A 148 0.17 16.48 7.77
C GLN A 148 -0.53 15.37 6.99
N VAL A 149 -1.85 15.27 7.12
CA VAL A 149 -2.68 14.26 6.47
C VAL A 149 -2.76 14.56 4.98
N VAL A 150 -2.49 13.56 4.15
CA VAL A 150 -2.38 13.72 2.70
C VAL A 150 -3.73 13.44 2.04
N HIS A 151 -4.11 14.29 1.09
CA HIS A 151 -5.33 14.15 0.31
C HIS A 151 -5.05 14.32 -1.19
N ILE A 152 -5.85 13.66 -2.01
CA ILE A 152 -6.06 14.02 -3.41
C ILE A 152 -7.32 14.88 -3.51
N LYS A 153 -7.29 15.95 -4.30
CA LYS A 153 -8.48 16.79 -4.51
C LYS A 153 -9.55 16.04 -5.29
N LYS A 154 -10.71 15.88 -4.64
CA LYS A 154 -11.96 15.40 -5.25
C LYS A 154 -12.95 16.56 -5.34
N GLY A 155 -13.32 16.94 -6.56
CA GLY A 155 -14.21 18.07 -6.82
C GLY A 155 -13.58 19.44 -6.53
N ASP A 156 -14.41 20.42 -6.15
CA ASP A 156 -14.02 21.84 -6.08
C ASP A 156 -13.58 22.33 -4.70
N LYS A 157 -13.63 21.47 -3.67
CA LYS A 157 -13.33 21.86 -2.27
C LYS A 157 -12.13 21.09 -1.72
N TYR A 158 -11.42 21.73 -0.80
CA TYR A 158 -10.40 21.10 0.03
C TYR A 158 -11.01 20.63 1.35
N ALA A 159 -10.44 19.59 1.95
CA ALA A 159 -10.87 19.06 3.25
C ALA A 159 -10.60 20.03 4.43
N CYS A 160 -9.72 21.03 4.25
CA CYS A 160 -9.39 22.03 5.27
C CYS A 160 -9.31 23.45 4.69
N GLU A 161 -9.44 24.46 5.57
CA GLU A 161 -9.43 25.88 5.20
C GLU A 161 -8.08 26.36 4.63
N ASN A 162 -6.98 25.83 5.16
CA ASN A 162 -5.62 26.22 4.78
C ASN A 162 -4.85 25.00 4.26
N PRO A 163 -5.17 24.50 3.06
CA PRO A 163 -4.51 23.32 2.50
C PRO A 163 -3.09 23.67 2.07
N ILE A 164 -2.14 22.77 2.36
CA ILE A 164 -0.77 22.88 1.87
C ILE A 164 -0.68 22.07 0.58
N LYS A 165 -0.62 22.75 -0.56
CA LYS A 165 -0.43 22.08 -1.86
C LYS A 165 0.94 21.42 -1.90
N LEU A 166 1.01 20.22 -2.48
CA LEU A 166 2.23 19.44 -2.56
C LEU A 166 2.25 18.59 -3.83
N THR A 167 3.38 17.96 -4.13
CA THR A 167 3.48 16.93 -5.16
C THR A 167 3.76 15.59 -4.48
N ILE A 168 3.04 14.53 -4.86
CA ILE A 168 3.38 13.17 -4.47
C ILE A 168 4.15 12.50 -5.60
N VAL A 169 5.28 11.91 -5.25
CA VAL A 169 6.12 11.13 -6.16
C VAL A 169 6.40 9.75 -5.59
N ALA A 170 6.60 8.78 -6.46
CA ALA A 170 7.01 7.43 -6.13
C ALA A 170 8.50 7.25 -6.46
N ALA A 171 9.34 7.09 -5.45
CA ALA A 171 10.75 6.79 -5.63
C ALA A 171 10.95 5.27 -5.62
N LYS A 172 11.59 4.73 -6.66
CA LYS A 172 11.96 3.32 -6.74
C LYS A 172 12.92 2.98 -5.62
N ASP A 173 12.61 1.89 -4.93
CA ASP A 173 13.51 1.24 -3.97
C ASP A 173 14.50 0.30 -4.67
#